data_AF-K9YZ78-F1
#
_entry.id   AF-K9YZ78-F1
#
_cell.length_a   1.000
_cell.length_b   1.000
_cell.length_c   1.000
_cell.angle_alpha   90.00
_cell.angle_beta   90.00
_cell.angle_gamma   90.00
#
_symmetry.space_group_name_H-M   'P 1'
#
loop_
_entity.id
_entity.type
_entity.pdbx_description
1 polymer ?
#
loop_
_entity_poly.entity_id
_entity_poly.type
_entity_poly.pdbx_seq_one_letter_code
_entity_poly.pdbx_strand_id
1 'polypeptide(L)'
;MEAQEKTILTYVRANGSIPFNEWLNSLKDRKTRAIIRARINRVRLGNLGDCKSVGEGVTELRIRFGAGYRVYFGQEGDTIIILLSGGDKSSQDQDIEQAKQYWKDYKRRGNE
;
A
#
# COMPACT_ATOMS: atom_id res chain seq x y z
N MET A 1 10.00 -18.82 12.73
CA MET A 1 9.09 -17.68 12.96
C MET A 1 7.87 -17.91 12.10
N GLU A 2 6.74 -18.23 12.70
CA GLU A 2 5.47 -18.31 11.98
C GLU A 2 5.09 -16.91 11.49
N ALA A 3 4.59 -16.82 10.27
CA ALA A 3 4.16 -15.54 9.72
C ALA A 3 2.90 -15.08 10.46
N GLN A 4 3.00 -13.99 11.22
CA GLN A 4 1.86 -13.42 11.91
C GLN A 4 0.90 -12.80 10.88
N GLU A 5 -0.37 -13.20 10.95
CA GLU A 5 -1.42 -12.63 10.11
C GLU A 5 -1.50 -11.11 10.29
N LYS A 6 -1.75 -10.42 9.17
CA LYS A 6 -1.89 -8.97 9.11
C LYS A 6 -3.32 -8.61 8.77
N THR A 7 -3.89 -7.67 9.50
CA THR A 7 -5.14 -7.00 9.11
C THR A 7 -4.80 -5.96 8.05
N ILE A 8 -5.46 -6.05 6.89
CA ILE A 8 -5.28 -5.09 5.80
C ILE A 8 -6.45 -4.10 5.82
N LEU A 9 -6.15 -2.82 5.97
CA LEU A 9 -7.11 -1.72 5.84
C LEU A 9 -6.65 -0.79 4.72
N THR A 10 -7.57 0.05 4.23
CA THR A 10 -7.25 1.09 3.24
C THR A 10 -7.40 2.46 3.88
N TYR A 11 -6.45 3.35 3.59
CA TYR A 11 -6.56 4.75 3.96
C TYR A 11 -7.74 5.42 3.24
N VAL A 12 -8.51 6.20 4.02
CA VAL A 12 -9.64 7.00 3.53
C VAL A 12 -9.30 8.48 3.76
N ARG A 13 -9.24 9.29 2.70
CA ARG A 13 -9.04 10.74 2.79
C ARG A 13 -10.21 11.41 3.54
N ALA A 14 -10.01 12.64 4.01
CA ALA A 14 -11.05 13.41 4.70
C ALA A 14 -12.36 13.57 3.89
N ASN A 15 -12.28 13.57 2.56
CA ASN A 15 -13.45 13.65 1.67
C ASN A 15 -14.09 12.27 1.36
N GLY A 16 -13.68 11.20 2.04
CA GLY A 16 -14.19 9.84 1.85
C GLY A 16 -13.55 9.06 0.70
N SER A 17 -12.66 9.67 -0.08
CA SER A 17 -12.01 9.01 -1.21
C SER A 17 -10.93 8.03 -0.74
N ILE A 18 -10.77 6.91 -1.47
CA ILE A 18 -9.86 5.80 -1.11
C ILE A 18 -8.79 5.68 -2.20
N PRO A 19 -7.61 6.30 -2.02
CA PRO A 19 -6.64 6.46 -3.11
C PRO A 19 -6.13 5.12 -3.67
N PHE A 20 -5.94 4.14 -2.80
CA PHE A 20 -5.56 2.79 -3.23
C PHE A 20 -6.63 2.16 -4.16
N ASN A 21 -7.92 2.31 -3.84
CA ASN A 21 -9.00 1.75 -4.66
C ASN A 21 -9.16 2.51 -5.98
N GLU A 22 -9.03 3.84 -5.95
CA GLU A 22 -9.03 4.68 -7.15
C GLU A 22 -7.92 4.24 -8.12
N TRP A 23 -6.70 4.08 -7.61
CA TRP A 23 -5.58 3.58 -8.39
C TRP A 23 -5.82 2.16 -8.90
N LEU A 24 -6.21 1.22 -8.04
CA LEU A 24 -6.41 -0.17 -8.46
C LEU A 24 -7.51 -0.28 -9.54
N ASN A 25 -8.54 0.57 -9.46
CA ASN A 25 -9.63 0.62 -10.44
C ASN A 25 -9.25 1.31 -11.75
N SER A 26 -8.26 2.21 -11.75
CA SER A 26 -7.77 2.86 -12.97
C SER A 26 -6.96 1.89 -13.87
N LEU A 27 -6.43 0.81 -13.29
CA LEU A 27 -5.74 -0.25 -14.03
C LEU A 27 -6.72 -1.02 -14.93
N LYS A 28 -6.65 -0.77 -16.23
CA LYS A 28 -7.54 -1.38 -17.25
C LYS A 28 -7.40 -2.91 -17.32
N ASP A 29 -6.20 -3.44 -17.13
CA ASP A 29 -5.93 -4.87 -17.23
C ASP A 29 -6.42 -5.66 -16.00
N ARG A 30 -7.31 -6.62 -16.25
CA ARG A 30 -7.83 -7.53 -15.21
C ARG A 30 -6.74 -8.43 -14.63
N LYS A 31 -5.78 -8.88 -15.45
CA LYS A 31 -4.70 -9.76 -15.01
C LYS A 31 -3.78 -9.05 -14.02
N THR A 32 -3.40 -7.82 -14.33
CA THR A 32 -2.63 -6.94 -13.44
C THR A 32 -3.33 -6.75 -12.09
N ARG A 33 -4.62 -6.40 -12.09
CA ARG A 33 -5.40 -6.25 -10.84
C ARG A 33 -5.43 -7.55 -10.02
N ALA A 34 -5.59 -8.70 -10.66
CA ALA A 34 -5.58 -10.00 -9.98
C ALA A 34 -4.22 -10.30 -9.33
N ILE A 35 -3.12 -10.00 -10.00
CA ILE A 35 -1.76 -10.19 -9.46
C ILE A 35 -1.52 -9.30 -8.24
N ILE A 36 -1.94 -8.03 -8.29
CA ILE A 36 -1.81 -7.10 -7.16
C ILE A 36 -2.65 -7.59 -5.97
N ARG A 37 -3.90 -7.99 -6.19
CA ARG A 37 -4.76 -8.54 -5.13
C ARG A 37 -4.18 -9.82 -4.52
N ALA A 38 -3.69 -10.73 -5.35
CA ALA A 38 -3.04 -11.96 -4.90
C ALA A 38 -1.80 -11.63 -4.05
N ARG A 39 -1.06 -10.57 -4.40
CA ARG A 39 0.08 -10.13 -3.61
C ARG A 39 -0.32 -9.57 -2.25
N ILE A 40 -1.37 -8.75 -2.19
CA ILE A 40 -1.93 -8.22 -0.93
C ILE A 40 -2.45 -9.36 -0.05
N ASN A 41 -3.08 -10.39 -0.62
CA ASN A 41 -3.49 -11.57 0.14
C ASN A 41 -2.30 -12.29 0.79
N ARG A 42 -1.13 -12.31 0.15
CA ARG A 42 0.09 -12.86 0.78
C ARG A 42 0.57 -11.98 1.95
N VAL A 43 0.50 -10.66 1.81
CA VAL A 43 0.79 -9.71 2.90
C VAL A 43 -0.13 -9.96 4.09
N ARG A 44 -1.43 -10.19 3.85
CA ARG A 44 -2.41 -10.55 4.88
C ARG A 44 -2.03 -11.82 5.65
N LEU A 45 -1.42 -12.79 4.98
CA LEU A 45 -0.91 -14.02 5.60
C LEU A 45 0.50 -13.85 6.22
N GLY A 46 0.93 -12.60 6.46
CA GLY A 46 2.23 -12.28 7.04
C GLY A 46 3.42 -12.36 6.07
N ASN A 47 3.19 -12.68 4.78
CA ASN A 47 4.24 -12.73 3.77
C ASN A 47 4.39 -11.39 3.04
N LEU A 48 5.17 -10.49 3.65
CA LEU A 48 5.50 -9.17 3.09
C LEU A 48 6.31 -9.25 1.80
N GLY A 49 7.14 -10.28 1.61
CA GLY A 49 8.10 -10.47 0.52
C GLY A 49 8.93 -9.21 0.16
N ASP A 50 9.07 -8.86 -1.13
CA ASP A 50 9.93 -7.74 -1.57
C ASP A 50 9.36 -6.36 -1.17
N CYS A 51 9.71 -5.92 0.04
CA CYS A 51 9.35 -4.62 0.61
C CYS A 51 10.61 -3.79 0.93
N LYS A 52 10.49 -2.46 0.89
CA LYS A 52 11.55 -1.52 1.27
C LYS A 52 10.96 -0.32 1.99
N SER A 53 11.52 0.07 3.13
CA SER A 53 11.18 1.36 3.74
C SER A 53 11.59 2.50 2.82
N VAL A 54 10.67 3.46 2.64
CA VAL A 54 10.91 4.70 1.87
C VAL A 54 10.95 5.94 2.79
N GLY A 55 11.06 5.70 4.10
CA GLY A 55 11.14 6.72 5.14
C GLY A 55 9.77 7.14 5.69
N GLU A 56 9.80 7.85 6.81
CA GLU A 56 8.63 8.45 7.46
C GLU A 56 7.51 7.45 7.79
N GLY A 57 7.87 6.20 8.09
CA GLY A 57 6.91 5.15 8.44
C GLY A 57 6.20 4.52 7.24
N VAL A 58 6.57 4.87 6.00
CA VAL A 58 6.02 4.28 4.78
C VAL A 58 6.94 3.20 4.24
N THR A 59 6.33 2.09 3.82
CA THR A 59 6.98 0.97 3.15
C THR A 59 6.42 0.78 1.74
N GLU A 60 7.31 0.56 0.80
CA GLU A 60 6.99 0.22 -0.58
C GLU A 60 7.04 -1.31 -0.77
N LEU A 61 5.93 -1.89 -1.22
CA LEU A 61 5.84 -3.26 -1.72
C LEU A 61 6.10 -3.28 -3.22
N ARG A 62 7.14 -4.01 -3.65
CA ARG A 62 7.57 -4.08 -5.04
C ARG A 62 6.98 -5.30 -5.74
N ILE A 63 6.22 -5.07 -6.80
CA ILE A 63 5.59 -6.12 -7.61
C ILE A 63 6.25 -6.12 -8.99
N ARG A 64 7.13 -7.09 -9.22
CA ARG A 64 7.88 -7.25 -10.49
C ARG A 64 7.01 -7.92 -11.54
N PHE A 65 6.05 -7.16 -12.06
CA PHE A 65 5.17 -7.55 -13.17
C PHE A 65 4.81 -6.32 -14.00
N GLY A 66 4.77 -6.46 -15.34
CA GLY A 66 4.43 -5.36 -16.25
C GLY A 66 5.33 -4.13 -16.06
N ALA A 67 4.72 -2.96 -15.87
CA ALA A 67 5.41 -1.67 -15.64
C ALA A 67 6.22 -1.61 -14.33
N GLY A 68 6.16 -2.66 -13.50
CA GLY A 68 6.82 -2.70 -12.21
C GLY A 68 6.02 -1.93 -11.17
N TYR A 69 4.85 -2.45 -10.82
CA TYR A 69 3.92 -1.83 -9.87
C TYR A 69 4.48 -1.74 -8.45
N ARG A 70 4.00 -0.72 -7.72
CA ARG A 70 4.32 -0.43 -6.33
C ARG A 70 3.04 -0.22 -5.54
N VAL A 71 3.00 -0.74 -4.32
CA VAL A 71 1.95 -0.46 -3.35
C VAL A 71 2.62 0.13 -2.13
N TYR A 72 2.12 1.27 -1.67
CA TYR A 72 2.67 1.97 -0.52
C TYR A 72 1.76 1.76 0.67
N PHE A 73 2.35 1.42 1.82
CA PHE A 73 1.60 1.18 3.03
C PHE A 73 2.33 1.70 4.27
N GLY A 74 1.54 2.09 5.27
CA GLY A 74 2.01 2.28 6.63
C GLY A 74 1.71 1.03 7.45
N GLN A 75 2.48 0.79 8.50
CA GLN A 75 2.22 -0.28 9.46
C GLN A 75 1.92 0.33 10.83
N GLU A 76 0.86 -0.15 11.47
CA GLU A 76 0.47 0.22 12.82
C GLU A 76 0.57 -0.99 13.75
N GLY A 77 1.40 -0.85 14.79
CA GLY A 77 1.84 -1.97 15.62
C GLY A 77 2.45 -3.09 14.78
N ASP A 78 2.22 -4.33 15.22
CA ASP A 78 2.77 -5.50 14.55
C ASP A 78 1.80 -6.16 13.59
N THR A 79 0.51 -5.80 13.57
CA THR A 79 -0.51 -6.57 12.84
C THR A 79 -1.30 -5.78 11.82
N ILE A 80 -1.28 -4.45 11.84
CA ILE A 80 -2.15 -3.65 10.97
C ILE A 80 -1.33 -3.04 9.83
N ILE A 81 -1.78 -3.25 8.61
CA ILE A 81 -1.22 -2.67 7.38
C ILE A 81 -2.26 -1.75 6.77
N ILE A 82 -1.92 -0.47 6.61
CA ILE A 82 -2.75 0.55 5.99
C ILE A 82 -2.26 0.78 4.56
N LEU A 83 -3.03 0.34 3.57
CA LEU A 83 -2.74 0.63 2.15
C LEU A 83 -3.04 2.10 1.86
N LEU A 84 -2.02 2.84 1.42
CA LEU A 84 -2.07 4.28 1.22
C LEU A 84 -2.40 4.62 -0.23
N SER A 85 -1.63 4.05 -1.15
CA SER A 85 -1.73 4.28 -2.59
C SER A 85 -1.02 3.15 -3.34
N GLY A 86 -1.11 3.19 -4.67
CA GLY A 86 -0.24 2.42 -5.53
C GLY A 86 0.14 3.23 -6.76
N GLY A 87 1.11 2.70 -7.50
CA GLY A 87 1.68 3.33 -8.67
C GLY A 87 2.50 2.34 -9.48
N ASP A 88 3.28 2.85 -10.40
CA ASP A 88 4.30 2.07 -11.10
C ASP A 88 5.66 2.76 -11.03
N LYS A 89 6.68 2.11 -11.60
CA LYS A 89 8.05 2.60 -11.49
C LYS A 89 8.24 4.00 -12.09
N SER A 90 7.41 4.41 -13.05
CA SER A 90 7.57 5.70 -13.74
C SER A 90 7.15 6.90 -12.88
N SER A 91 6.24 6.70 -11.92
CA SER A 91 5.72 7.73 -11.01
C SER A 91 6.25 7.60 -9.57
N GLN A 92 7.22 6.70 -9.34
CA GLN A 92 7.64 6.26 -8.01
C GLN A 92 7.93 7.40 -7.03
N ASP A 93 8.69 8.41 -7.43
CA ASP A 93 9.08 9.50 -6.52
C ASP A 93 7.87 10.33 -6.07
N GLN A 94 6.95 10.60 -7.00
CA GLN A 94 5.70 11.30 -6.71
C GLN A 94 4.79 10.46 -5.81
N ASP A 95 4.69 9.16 -6.08
CA ASP A 95 3.85 8.25 -5.30
C ASP A 95 4.36 8.08 -3.87
N ILE A 96 5.68 8.06 -3.67
CA ILE A 96 6.32 8.00 -2.34
C ILE A 96 5.96 9.25 -1.54
N GLU A 97 6.13 10.43 -2.11
CA GLU A 97 5.82 11.69 -1.42
C GLU A 97 4.33 11.74 -1.06
N GLN A 98 3.47 11.35 -2.00
CA GLN A 98 2.04 11.34 -1.76
C GLN A 98 1.63 10.33 -0.68
N ALA A 99 2.24 9.14 -0.66
CA ALA A 99 1.99 8.13 0.37
C ALA A 99 2.42 8.61 1.76
N LYS A 100 3.56 9.29 1.87
CA LYS A 100 4.01 9.89 3.14
C LYS A 100 3.01 10.92 3.68
N GLN A 101 2.43 11.73 2.81
CA GLN A 101 1.38 12.68 3.21
C GLN A 101 0.13 11.96 3.71
N TYR A 102 -0.32 10.90 3.04
CA TYR A 102 -1.46 10.10 3.50
C TYR A 102 -1.19 9.41 4.83
N TRP A 103 0.03 8.93 5.05
CA TRP A 103 0.40 8.32 6.32
C TRP A 103 0.40 9.32 7.46
N LYS A 104 0.96 10.52 7.25
CA LYS A 104 0.91 11.62 8.22
C LYS A 104 -0.53 11.99 8.56
N ASP A 105 -1.40 12.13 7.56
CA ASP A 105 -2.80 12.46 7.80
C ASP A 105 -3.56 11.34 8.55
N TYR A 106 -3.32 10.07 8.21
CA TYR A 106 -3.86 8.93 8.94
C TYR A 106 -3.45 8.97 10.42
N LYS A 107 -2.16 9.14 10.71
CA LYS A 107 -1.66 9.20 12.09
C LYS A 107 -2.18 10.40 12.85
N ARG A 108 -2.39 11.56 12.19
CA ARG A 108 -2.98 12.74 12.80
C ARG A 108 -4.42 12.50 13.24
N ARG A 109 -5.24 11.88 12.38
CA ARG A 109 -6.66 11.60 12.66
C ARG A 109 -6.90 10.42 13.59
N GLY A 110 -5.95 9.49 13.69
CA GLY A 110 -6.03 8.35 14.64
C GLY A 110 -5.56 8.68 16.06
N ASN A 111 -4.97 9.87 16.27
CA ASN A 111 -4.53 10.37 17.57
C ASN A 111 -5.50 11.40 18.17
N GLU A 112 -6.67 11.59 17.56
CA GLU A 112 -7.80 12.39 18.05
C GLU A 112 -8.87 11.45 18.62
#